data_AF-A0A183PI95-F1
#
_entry.id   AF-A0A183PI95-F1
#
_cell.length_a   1.000
_cell.length_b   1.000
_cell.length_c   1.000
_cell.angle_alpha   90.00
_cell.angle_beta   90.00
_cell.angle_gamma   90.00
#
_symmetry.space_group_name_H-M   'P 1'
#
loop_
_entity.id
_entity.type
_entity.pdbx_description
1 polymer ?
#
loop_
_entity_poly.entity_id
_entity_poly.type
_entity_poly.pdbx_seq_one_letter_code
_entity_poly.pdbx_strand_id
1 'polypeptide(L)'
;YEVSFFAVFAVVTYLWFYIETKTLILKDNIRVWDLQTSTDDSIHSAIQNQYSYSESPLNLKRFRQSLFFIFLLIIGFFGTGNIASINSFDPRSTFCFTTILNPALMAILLLIKIMCPMLFLGVIYAAIQLHNGNYSSSVNNQKSKRGYHSILAQTGVTAVLSNLIAIHFFVWLKDEGSWLDIGTSISHYVIAMSISLAGFLFTLLGKEMLSFSVSSNIRQKLLKVSNKHV
;
A
#
# COMPACT_ATOMS: atom_id res chain seq x y z
N TYR A 1 -15.71 19.87 5.58
CA TYR A 1 -15.67 18.63 4.78
C TYR A 1 -14.24 18.15 4.55
N GLU A 2 -13.34 18.97 3.99
CA GLU A 2 -11.99 18.50 3.63
C GLU A 2 -11.18 18.02 4.85
N VAL A 3 -11.12 18.81 5.92
CA VAL A 3 -10.41 18.43 7.16
C VAL A 3 -11.00 17.18 7.80
N SER A 4 -12.34 17.08 7.85
CA SER A 4 -13.03 15.90 8.38
C SER A 4 -12.74 14.66 7.54
N PHE A 5 -12.64 14.79 6.22
CA PHE A 5 -12.27 13.68 5.34
C PHE A 5 -10.86 13.18 5.66
N PHE A 6 -9.86 14.07 5.75
CA PHE A 6 -8.49 13.69 6.10
C PHE A 6 -8.41 13.01 7.47
N ALA A 7 -9.12 13.52 8.47
CA ALA A 7 -9.16 12.93 9.80
C ALA A 7 -9.77 11.51 9.78
N VAL A 8 -10.92 11.34 9.13
CA VAL A 8 -11.56 10.02 9.00
C VAL A 8 -10.68 9.05 8.20
N PHE A 9 -10.09 9.52 7.10
CA PHE A 9 -9.18 8.72 6.29
C PHE A 9 -7.95 8.27 7.09
N ALA A 10 -7.36 9.16 7.89
CA ALA A 10 -6.24 8.82 8.77
C ALA A 10 -6.64 7.78 9.84
N VAL A 11 -7.83 7.90 10.43
CA VAL A 11 -8.34 6.92 11.40
C VAL A 11 -8.59 5.56 10.74
N VAL A 12 -9.21 5.53 9.57
CA VAL A 12 -9.50 4.28 8.83
C VAL A 12 -8.20 3.57 8.42
N THR A 13 -7.23 4.31 7.89
CA THR A 13 -5.93 3.76 7.48
C THR A 13 -5.10 3.28 8.68
N TYR A 14 -5.17 4.00 9.81
CA TYR A 14 -4.57 3.56 11.07
C TYR A 14 -5.24 2.30 11.62
N LEU A 15 -6.57 2.22 11.61
CA LEU A 15 -7.31 1.03 12.05
C LEU A 15 -6.96 -0.18 11.18
N TRP A 16 -6.87 0.01 9.87
CA TRP A 16 -6.43 -1.03 8.95
C TRP A 16 -5.02 -1.54 9.29
N PHE A 17 -4.07 -0.63 9.53
CA PHE A 17 -2.73 -0.98 10.00
C PHE A 17 -2.76 -1.77 11.32
N TYR A 18 -3.56 -1.33 12.29
CA TYR A 18 -3.68 -1.98 13.59
C TYR A 18 -4.26 -3.40 13.48
N ILE A 19 -5.32 -3.60 12.70
CA ILE A 19 -5.92 -4.92 12.45
C ILE A 19 -4.89 -5.86 11.82
N GLU A 20 -4.13 -5.36 10.84
CA GLU A 20 -3.20 -6.16 10.07
C GLU A 20 -1.96 -6.59 10.88
N THR A 21 -1.50 -5.72 11.78
CA THR A 21 -0.41 -6.05 12.73
C THR A 21 -0.86 -7.02 13.83
N LYS A 22 -2.07 -6.87 14.39
CA LYS A 22 -2.61 -7.78 15.42
C LYS A 22 -2.91 -9.18 14.90
N THR A 23 -3.43 -9.27 13.67
CA THR A 23 -3.72 -10.57 13.03
C THR A 23 -2.47 -11.42 12.88
N LEU A 24 -1.30 -10.80 12.72
CA LEU A 24 -0.01 -11.51 12.67
C LEU A 24 0.36 -12.09 14.02
N ILE A 25 0.39 -11.25 15.06
CA ILE A 25 0.77 -11.65 16.42
C ILE A 25 -0.09 -12.83 16.93
N LEU A 26 -1.39 -12.81 16.63
CA LEU A 26 -2.30 -13.86 17.09
C LEU A 26 -2.05 -15.21 16.40
N LYS A 27 -1.64 -15.20 15.12
CA LYS A 27 -1.31 -16.40 14.37
C LYS A 27 0.00 -17.04 14.83
N ASP A 28 0.91 -16.25 15.37
CA ASP A 28 2.19 -16.72 15.94
C ASP A 28 1.95 -17.52 17.19
N ASN A 29 1.14 -16.98 18.10
CA ASN A 29 0.83 -17.64 19.36
C ASN A 29 0.26 -19.03 19.10
N ILE A 30 -0.72 -19.16 18.20
CA ILE A 30 -1.35 -20.44 17.86
C ILE A 30 -0.33 -21.44 17.30
N ARG A 31 0.56 -21.01 16.39
CA ARG A 31 1.59 -21.88 15.81
C ARG A 31 2.67 -22.34 16.80
N VAL A 32 2.99 -21.52 17.79
CA VAL A 32 3.93 -21.90 18.87
C VAL A 32 3.30 -23.00 19.75
N TRP A 33 2.00 -22.91 20.02
CA TRP A 33 1.28 -23.96 20.76
C TRP A 33 1.21 -25.28 19.98
N ASP A 34 0.98 -25.24 18.66
CA ASP A 34 0.96 -26.44 17.81
C ASP A 34 2.32 -27.15 17.71
N LEU A 35 3.43 -26.41 17.93
CA LEU A 35 4.78 -26.97 17.88
C LEU A 35 5.18 -27.73 19.16
N GLN A 36 4.36 -27.67 20.20
CA GLN A 36 4.68 -28.21 21.53
C GLN A 36 3.94 -29.51 21.86
N THR A 37 3.15 -30.07 20.93
CA THR A 37 2.30 -31.25 21.17
C THR A 37 2.70 -32.51 20.41
N SER A 38 3.99 -32.74 20.10
CA SER A 38 4.41 -34.00 19.45
C SER A 38 5.51 -34.72 20.23
N THR A 39 5.08 -35.53 21.19
CA THR A 39 5.79 -36.75 21.58
C THR A 39 4.98 -37.90 20.99
N ASP A 40 5.62 -38.80 20.24
CA ASP A 40 5.08 -39.97 19.51
C ASP A 40 4.29 -39.72 18.21
N ASP A 41 4.96 -39.51 17.06
CA ASP A 41 4.31 -39.62 15.72
C ASP A 41 5.30 -39.86 14.55
N SER A 42 6.31 -40.71 14.77
CA SER A 42 7.34 -41.02 13.75
C SER A 42 6.77 -41.71 12.49
N ILE A 43 5.57 -42.30 12.55
CA ILE A 43 4.96 -43.05 11.44
C ILE A 43 4.07 -42.17 10.55
N HIS A 44 3.44 -41.10 11.08
CA HIS A 44 2.62 -40.18 10.28
C HIS A 44 3.44 -39.20 9.42
N SER A 45 4.69 -38.93 9.82
CA SER A 45 5.58 -37.98 9.13
C SER A 45 6.04 -38.44 7.73
N ALA A 46 6.06 -39.75 7.45
CA ALA A 46 6.51 -40.28 6.16
C ALA A 46 5.46 -40.15 5.04
N ILE A 47 4.17 -40.27 5.37
CA ILE A 47 3.06 -40.16 4.40
C ILE A 47 2.75 -38.68 4.09
N GLN A 48 2.92 -37.78 5.05
CA GLN A 48 2.65 -36.34 4.90
C GLN A 48 3.62 -35.62 3.93
N ASN A 49 4.83 -36.16 3.71
CA ASN A 49 5.84 -35.52 2.87
C ASN A 49 5.55 -35.60 1.36
N GLN A 50 4.59 -36.44 0.92
CA GLN A 50 4.33 -36.67 -0.50
C GLN A 50 3.19 -35.80 -1.08
N TYR A 51 2.37 -35.18 -0.23
CA TYR A 51 1.33 -34.23 -0.62
C TYR A 51 1.35 -32.98 0.28
N SER A 52 2.46 -32.25 0.26
CA SER A 52 2.46 -30.87 0.76
C SER A 52 1.76 -29.95 -0.24
N TYR A 53 0.43 -30.05 -0.33
CA TYR A 53 -0.41 -28.92 -0.73
C TYR A 53 -0.40 -27.92 0.44
N SER A 54 0.75 -27.29 0.70
CA SER A 54 0.88 -26.14 1.59
C SER A 54 0.40 -24.90 0.85
N GLU A 55 -0.86 -24.96 0.41
CA GLU A 55 -1.53 -23.88 -0.27
C GLU A 55 -1.92 -22.81 0.75
N SER A 56 -1.20 -21.68 0.65
CA SER A 56 -1.79 -20.37 0.38
C SER A 56 -2.53 -19.55 1.44
N PRO A 57 -2.40 -19.72 2.78
CA PRO A 57 -2.88 -18.67 3.69
C PRO A 57 -2.07 -17.37 3.52
N LEU A 58 -0.80 -17.47 3.08
CA LEU A 58 0.06 -16.30 2.82
C LEU A 58 -0.30 -15.58 1.52
N ASN A 59 -0.73 -16.30 0.48
CA ASN A 59 -1.11 -15.70 -0.81
C ASN A 59 -2.46 -14.98 -0.73
N LEU A 60 -3.47 -15.61 -0.13
CA LEU A 60 -4.79 -14.97 0.07
C LEU A 60 -4.70 -13.72 0.95
N LYS A 61 -3.84 -13.77 1.98
CA LYS A 61 -3.57 -12.62 2.85
C LYS A 61 -2.98 -11.45 2.06
N ARG A 62 -1.94 -11.70 1.27
CA ARG A 62 -1.28 -10.68 0.44
C ARG A 62 -2.22 -10.09 -0.60
N PHE A 63 -3.04 -10.94 -1.21
CA PHE A 63 -4.08 -10.52 -2.15
C PHE A 63 -5.11 -9.61 -1.48
N ARG A 64 -5.64 -10.01 -0.32
CA ARG A 64 -6.58 -9.20 0.48
C ARG A 64 -5.98 -7.84 0.84
N GLN A 65 -4.73 -7.80 1.32
CA GLN A 65 -4.04 -6.56 1.66
C GLN A 65 -3.91 -5.63 0.45
N SER A 66 -3.56 -6.19 -0.71
CA SER A 66 -3.49 -5.46 -1.97
C SER A 66 -4.84 -4.85 -2.37
N LEU A 67 -5.94 -5.60 -2.22
CA LEU A 67 -7.28 -5.08 -2.51
C LEU A 67 -7.67 -3.93 -1.57
N PHE A 68 -7.43 -4.07 -0.27
CA PHE A 68 -7.69 -2.98 0.69
C PHE A 68 -6.87 -1.73 0.37
N PHE A 69 -5.60 -1.91 -0.01
CA PHE A 69 -4.76 -0.80 -0.44
C PHE A 69 -5.35 -0.07 -1.66
N ILE A 70 -5.71 -0.80 -2.72
CA ILE A 70 -6.28 -0.22 -3.94
C ILE A 70 -7.59 0.50 -3.63
N PHE A 71 -8.45 -0.09 -2.80
CA PHE A 71 -9.71 0.51 -2.37
C PHE A 71 -9.51 1.83 -1.62
N LEU A 72 -8.62 1.85 -0.62
CA LEU A 72 -8.29 3.05 0.13
C LEU A 72 -7.59 4.10 -0.74
N LEU A 73 -6.84 3.66 -1.75
CA LEU A 73 -6.16 4.55 -2.69
C LEU A 73 -7.16 5.27 -3.61
N ILE A 74 -8.18 4.56 -4.10
CA ILE A 74 -9.30 5.15 -4.85
C ILE A 74 -10.08 6.13 -3.97
N ILE A 75 -10.41 5.75 -2.73
CA ILE A 75 -11.09 6.65 -1.78
C ILE A 75 -10.24 7.89 -1.48
N GLY A 76 -8.94 7.70 -1.26
CA GLY A 76 -8.00 8.80 -1.01
C GLY A 76 -7.93 9.78 -2.17
N PHE A 77 -7.95 9.29 -3.41
CA PHE A 77 -7.97 10.15 -4.59
C PHE A 77 -9.30 10.91 -4.72
N PHE A 78 -10.43 10.20 -4.80
CA PHE A 78 -11.74 10.83 -5.04
C PHE A 78 -12.28 11.61 -3.84
N GLY A 79 -11.87 11.29 -2.62
CA GLY A 79 -12.33 11.99 -1.44
C GLY A 79 -11.64 13.35 -1.19
N THR A 80 -10.48 13.60 -1.81
CA THR A 80 -9.74 14.87 -1.65
C THR A 80 -10.24 16.01 -2.53
N GLY A 81 -10.94 15.71 -3.62
CA GLY A 81 -11.37 16.71 -4.59
C GLY A 81 -12.69 16.35 -5.24
N ASN A 82 -13.42 17.37 -5.69
CA ASN A 82 -14.64 17.21 -6.48
C ASN A 82 -14.26 16.88 -7.95
N ILE A 83 -13.64 15.72 -8.16
CA ILE A 83 -13.07 15.32 -9.46
C ILE A 83 -14.06 14.38 -10.16
N ALA A 84 -14.98 14.95 -10.94
CA ALA A 84 -15.85 14.16 -11.83
C ALA A 84 -15.13 13.77 -13.14
N SER A 85 -14.24 14.65 -13.63
CA SER A 85 -13.39 14.49 -14.81
C SER A 85 -12.19 15.43 -14.72
N ILE A 86 -11.20 15.28 -15.60
CA ILE A 86 -10.01 16.17 -15.65
C ILE A 86 -10.43 17.62 -15.89
N ASN A 87 -11.44 17.83 -16.73
CA ASN A 87 -11.96 19.17 -17.06
C ASN A 87 -12.82 19.79 -15.95
N SER A 88 -13.34 18.97 -15.02
CA SER A 88 -14.20 19.44 -13.92
C SER A 88 -13.41 19.68 -12.63
N PHE A 89 -12.09 19.79 -12.73
CA PHE A 89 -11.23 19.91 -11.56
C PHE A 89 -11.40 21.28 -10.89
N ASP A 90 -12.01 21.29 -9.69
CA ASP A 90 -12.37 22.53 -9.00
C ASP A 90 -11.22 23.10 -8.15
N PRO A 91 -10.66 24.29 -8.50
CA PRO A 91 -9.57 24.89 -7.75
C PRO A 91 -10.02 25.71 -6.53
N ARG A 92 -11.31 25.70 -6.17
CA ARG A 92 -11.83 26.55 -5.08
C ARG A 92 -11.09 26.41 -3.74
N SER A 93 -10.60 25.21 -3.43
CA SER A 93 -9.84 24.95 -2.19
C SER A 93 -8.48 25.65 -2.15
N THR A 94 -7.86 25.92 -3.32
CA THR A 94 -6.56 26.62 -3.39
C THR A 94 -6.64 28.13 -3.30
N PHE A 95 -7.81 28.73 -3.48
CA PHE A 95 -7.99 30.18 -3.32
C PHE A 95 -7.75 30.67 -1.89
N CYS A 96 -7.82 29.78 -0.89
CA CYS A 96 -7.43 30.10 0.48
C CYS A 96 -5.92 30.42 0.59
N PHE A 97 -5.09 29.87 -0.29
CA PHE A 97 -3.63 29.96 -0.22
C PHE A 97 -3.01 30.89 -1.27
N THR A 98 -3.72 31.17 -2.37
CA THR A 98 -3.24 32.05 -3.43
C THR A 98 -4.06 33.34 -3.47
N THR A 99 -3.45 34.46 -3.09
CA THR A 99 -4.08 35.80 -3.16
C THR A 99 -4.02 36.41 -4.57
N ILE A 100 -3.14 35.89 -5.44
CA ILE A 100 -2.99 36.30 -6.85
C ILE A 100 -3.26 35.07 -7.72
N LEU A 101 -4.05 35.24 -8.79
CA LEU A 101 -4.39 34.17 -9.73
C LEU A 101 -3.15 33.75 -10.54
N ASN A 102 -2.39 32.79 -10.02
CA ASN A 102 -1.33 32.12 -10.77
C ASN A 102 -1.77 30.67 -11.06
N PRO A 103 -2.20 30.35 -12.30
CA PRO A 103 -2.76 29.04 -12.63
C PRO A 103 -1.76 27.91 -12.42
N ALA A 104 -0.46 28.14 -12.60
CA ALA A 104 0.57 27.14 -12.37
C ALA A 104 0.72 26.81 -10.88
N LEU A 105 0.78 27.82 -10.01
CA LEU A 105 0.86 27.62 -8.56
C LEU A 105 -0.41 26.94 -8.02
N MET A 106 -1.57 27.35 -8.51
CA MET A 106 -2.86 26.77 -8.15
C MET A 106 -2.91 25.27 -8.50
N ALA A 107 -2.46 24.89 -9.70
CA ALA A 107 -2.36 23.50 -10.11
C ALA A 107 -1.39 22.68 -9.23
N ILE A 108 -0.22 23.24 -8.89
CA ILE A 108 0.76 22.57 -8.02
C ILE A 108 0.19 22.33 -6.62
N LEU A 109 -0.47 23.33 -6.02
CA LEU A 109 -1.07 23.20 -4.69
C LEU A 109 -2.19 22.15 -4.67
N LEU A 110 -3.02 22.10 -5.71
CA LEU A 110 -4.03 21.05 -5.86
C LEU A 110 -3.41 19.66 -6.02
N LEU A 111 -2.32 19.55 -6.79
CA LEU A 111 -1.61 18.30 -6.94
C LEU A 111 -1.06 17.84 -5.58
N ILE A 112 -0.37 18.71 -4.84
CA ILE A 112 0.15 18.40 -3.50
C ILE A 112 -0.98 17.92 -2.56
N LYS A 113 -2.14 18.58 -2.61
CA LYS A 113 -3.32 18.18 -1.83
C LYS A 113 -3.78 16.75 -2.13
N ILE A 114 -3.84 16.36 -3.40
CA ILE A 114 -4.21 15.01 -3.82
C ILE A 114 -3.11 13.99 -3.50
N MET A 115 -1.84 14.37 -3.63
CA MET A 115 -0.70 13.48 -3.35
C MET A 115 -0.57 13.14 -1.85
N CYS A 116 -0.93 14.05 -0.94
CA CYS A 116 -0.75 13.88 0.50
C CYS A 116 -1.34 12.59 1.10
N PRO A 117 -2.65 12.27 0.93
CA PRO A 117 -3.23 11.05 1.51
C PRO A 117 -2.77 9.79 0.77
N MET A 118 -2.47 9.87 -0.53
CA MET A 118 -1.91 8.74 -1.28
C MET A 118 -0.50 8.40 -0.81
N LEU A 119 0.34 9.40 -0.55
CA LEU A 119 1.67 9.20 0.03
C LEU A 119 1.55 8.61 1.43
N PHE A 120 0.67 9.16 2.27
CA PHE A 120 0.43 8.63 3.62
C PHE A 120 0.02 7.15 3.60
N LEU A 121 -0.94 6.80 2.73
CA LEU A 121 -1.36 5.42 2.53
C LEU A 121 -0.22 4.52 2.01
N GLY A 122 0.60 5.02 1.07
CA GLY A 122 1.76 4.31 0.53
C GLY A 122 2.79 3.96 1.60
N VAL A 123 3.06 4.88 2.53
CA VAL A 123 3.95 4.64 3.68
C VAL A 123 3.36 3.59 4.62
N ILE A 124 2.06 3.69 4.96
CA ILE A 124 1.39 2.68 5.81
C ILE A 124 1.45 1.30 5.17
N TYR A 125 1.16 1.20 3.87
CA TYR A 125 1.20 -0.08 3.17
C TYR A 125 2.62 -0.66 3.11
N ALA A 126 3.63 0.18 2.87
CA ALA A 126 5.03 -0.24 2.94
C ALA A 126 5.42 -0.73 4.36
N ALA A 127 4.91 -0.10 5.42
CA ALA A 127 5.13 -0.54 6.80
C ALA A 127 4.50 -1.92 7.06
N ILE A 128 3.28 -2.15 6.56
CA ILE A 128 2.61 -3.47 6.62
C ILE A 128 3.44 -4.52 5.89
N GLN A 129 3.93 -4.23 4.68
CA GLN A 129 4.76 -5.16 3.91
C GLN A 129 6.07 -5.51 4.60
N LEU A 130 6.77 -4.51 5.15
CA LEU A 130 8.03 -4.72 5.88
C LEU A 130 7.81 -5.56 7.14
N HIS A 131 6.73 -5.30 7.87
CA HIS A 131 6.34 -6.10 9.04
C HIS A 131 6.07 -7.56 8.66
N ASN A 132 5.32 -7.80 7.59
CA ASN A 132 5.06 -9.15 7.06
C ASN A 132 6.36 -9.85 6.58
N GLY A 133 7.26 -9.12 5.93
CA GLY A 133 8.53 -9.65 5.39
C GLY A 133 9.52 -10.04 6.49
N ASN A 134 9.66 -9.22 7.53
CA ASN A 134 10.50 -9.52 8.69
C ASN A 134 9.99 -10.76 9.44
N TYR A 135 8.67 -10.85 9.62
CA TYR A 135 8.05 -12.00 10.26
C TYR A 135 8.29 -13.31 9.47
N SER A 136 8.04 -13.30 8.16
CA SER A 136 8.29 -14.47 7.31
C SER A 136 9.77 -14.91 7.28
N SER A 137 10.71 -13.98 7.53
CA SER A 137 12.14 -14.27 7.60
C SER A 137 12.58 -14.80 8.97
N SER A 138 11.78 -14.63 10.03
CA SER A 138 12.04 -15.19 11.35
C SER A 138 11.68 -16.67 11.44
N VAL A 139 10.66 -17.10 10.69
CA VAL A 139 10.18 -18.50 10.68
C VAL A 139 11.07 -19.39 9.81
N ASN A 140 11.52 -18.88 8.67
CA ASN A 140 12.42 -19.60 7.79
C ASN A 140 13.84 -19.08 8.01
N ASN A 141 14.72 -19.88 8.63
CA ASN A 141 16.15 -19.60 8.88
C ASN A 141 17.00 -19.29 7.62
N GLN A 142 16.40 -18.93 6.48
CA GLN A 142 17.06 -18.44 5.27
C GLN A 142 17.10 -16.91 5.28
N LYS A 143 18.08 -16.36 6.00
CA LYS A 143 18.35 -14.92 6.05
C LYS A 143 18.84 -14.41 4.70
N SER A 144 18.25 -13.31 4.25
CA SER A 144 18.87 -12.21 3.47
C SER A 144 18.34 -11.97 2.04
N LYS A 145 18.18 -12.95 1.15
CA LYS A 145 17.76 -12.65 -0.26
C LYS A 145 16.27 -12.86 -0.57
N ARG A 146 15.57 -13.69 0.21
CA ARG A 146 14.17 -14.07 -0.09
C ARG A 146 13.13 -13.03 0.34
N GLY A 147 13.44 -12.21 1.34
CA GLY A 147 12.55 -11.16 1.87
C GLY A 147 12.25 -10.04 0.86
N TYR A 148 13.29 -9.51 0.22
CA TYR A 148 13.15 -8.46 -0.80
C TYR A 148 12.31 -8.91 -2.01
N HIS A 149 12.54 -10.14 -2.48
CA HIS A 149 11.79 -10.71 -3.59
C HIS A 149 10.30 -10.89 -3.23
N SER A 150 10.01 -11.25 -1.98
CA SER A 150 8.64 -11.45 -1.50
C SER A 150 7.86 -10.14 -1.35
N ILE A 151 8.53 -9.06 -0.94
CA ILE A 151 7.94 -7.72 -0.83
C ILE A 151 7.71 -7.15 -2.24
N LEU A 152 8.73 -7.24 -3.11
CA LEU A 152 8.61 -6.76 -4.49
C LEU A 152 7.52 -7.51 -5.27
N ALA A 153 7.39 -8.83 -5.05
CA ALA A 153 6.31 -9.61 -5.62
C ALA A 153 4.93 -9.12 -5.16
N GLN A 154 4.77 -8.73 -3.88
CA GLN A 154 3.51 -8.19 -3.37
C GLN A 154 3.19 -6.81 -3.98
N THR A 155 4.18 -5.92 -4.10
CA THR A 155 4.00 -4.64 -4.80
C THR A 155 3.66 -4.87 -6.28
N GLY A 156 4.30 -5.84 -6.92
CA GLY A 156 4.00 -6.24 -8.30
C GLY A 156 2.56 -6.74 -8.48
N VAL A 157 2.08 -7.61 -7.58
CA VAL A 157 0.68 -8.07 -7.57
C VAL A 157 -0.28 -6.88 -7.41
N THR A 158 0.06 -5.93 -6.53
CA THR A 158 -0.73 -4.71 -6.32
C THR A 158 -0.77 -3.83 -7.58
N ALA A 159 0.37 -3.70 -8.27
CA ALA A 159 0.46 -2.97 -9.53
C ALA A 159 -0.37 -3.65 -10.64
N VAL A 160 -0.31 -4.97 -10.76
CA VAL A 160 -1.13 -5.71 -11.75
C VAL A 160 -2.62 -5.52 -11.45
N LEU A 161 -3.04 -5.67 -10.19
CA LEU A 161 -4.45 -5.54 -9.81
C LEU A 161 -4.99 -4.12 -10.01
N SER A 162 -4.19 -3.08 -9.76
CA SER A 162 -4.60 -1.70 -10.05
C SER A 162 -4.70 -1.43 -11.56
N ASN A 163 -3.81 -2.00 -12.37
CA ASN A 163 -3.91 -1.89 -13.84
C ASN A 163 -5.15 -2.61 -14.41
N LEU A 164 -5.70 -3.65 -13.75
CA LEU A 164 -6.99 -4.23 -14.17
C LEU A 164 -8.13 -3.22 -14.11
N ILE A 165 -8.10 -2.30 -13.13
CA ILE A 165 -9.09 -1.22 -13.02
C ILE A 165 -8.90 -0.23 -14.19
N ALA A 166 -7.66 0.10 -14.55
CA ALA A 166 -7.38 0.94 -15.71
C ALA A 166 -7.84 0.29 -17.03
N ILE A 167 -7.64 -1.02 -17.20
CA ILE A 167 -8.13 -1.78 -18.35
C ILE A 167 -9.66 -1.78 -18.40
N HIS A 168 -10.34 -1.88 -17.25
CA HIS A 168 -11.79 -1.76 -17.21
C HIS A 168 -12.27 -0.41 -17.77
N PHE A 169 -11.64 0.70 -17.36
CA PHE A 169 -11.96 2.02 -17.92
C PHE A 169 -11.54 2.17 -19.38
N PHE A 170 -10.50 1.47 -19.82
CA PHE A 170 -10.11 1.43 -21.22
C PHE A 170 -11.18 0.79 -22.10
N VAL A 171 -11.73 -0.36 -21.68
CA VAL A 171 -12.81 -1.05 -22.39
C VAL A 171 -14.09 -0.21 -22.39
N TRP A 172 -14.26 0.67 -21.40
CA TRP A 172 -15.41 1.56 -21.29
C TRP A 172 -15.22 2.92 -21.99
N LEU A 173 -14.17 3.07 -22.80
CA LEU A 173 -14.00 4.24 -23.65
C LEU A 173 -15.16 4.36 -24.65
N LYS A 174 -15.62 5.60 -24.83
CA LYS A 174 -16.66 5.93 -25.80
C LYS A 174 -16.03 6.64 -26.99
N ASP A 175 -16.25 6.08 -28.17
CA ASP A 175 -15.80 6.68 -29.45
C ASP A 175 -16.92 7.45 -30.15
N GLU A 176 -18.17 7.29 -29.69
CA GLU A 176 -19.37 7.89 -30.27
C GLU A 176 -20.15 8.69 -29.21
N GLY A 177 -20.84 9.75 -29.65
CA GLY A 177 -21.70 10.58 -28.79
C GLY A 177 -21.24 12.04 -28.71
N SER A 178 -21.56 12.71 -27.60
CA SER A 178 -21.18 14.12 -27.43
C SER A 178 -19.68 14.26 -27.15
N TRP A 179 -19.08 15.37 -27.58
CA TRP A 179 -17.68 15.70 -27.26
C TRP A 179 -17.40 15.69 -25.75
N LEU A 180 -18.40 16.06 -24.95
CA LEU A 180 -18.30 16.02 -23.50
C LEU A 180 -18.20 14.57 -23.00
N ASP A 181 -19.05 13.68 -23.50
CA ASP A 181 -19.05 12.27 -23.09
C ASP A 181 -17.71 11.59 -23.44
N ILE A 182 -17.21 11.81 -24.66
CA ILE A 182 -15.90 11.31 -25.10
C ILE A 182 -14.78 11.85 -24.18
N GLY A 183 -14.84 13.15 -23.87
CA GLY A 183 -13.92 13.83 -22.95
C GLY A 183 -13.98 13.29 -21.51
N THR A 184 -15.15 12.86 -21.05
CA THR A 184 -15.30 12.27 -19.71
C THR A 184 -14.78 10.84 -19.66
N SER A 185 -15.03 10.00 -20.67
CA SER A 185 -14.49 8.64 -20.70
C SER A 185 -12.96 8.62 -20.78
N ILE A 186 -12.36 9.51 -21.60
CA ILE A 186 -10.90 9.62 -21.65
C ILE A 186 -10.33 10.11 -20.31
N SER A 187 -11.03 11.05 -19.64
CA SER A 187 -10.63 11.51 -18.32
C SER A 187 -10.64 10.38 -17.29
N HIS A 188 -11.69 9.55 -17.25
CA HIS A 188 -11.77 8.42 -16.32
C HIS A 188 -10.64 7.42 -16.53
N TYR A 189 -10.33 7.11 -17.80
CA TYR A 189 -9.20 6.24 -18.13
C TYR A 189 -7.85 6.83 -17.67
N VAL A 190 -7.58 8.10 -17.99
CA VAL A 190 -6.33 8.78 -17.58
C VAL A 190 -6.23 8.89 -16.06
N ILE A 191 -7.33 9.14 -15.36
CA ILE A 191 -7.38 9.16 -13.90
C ILE A 191 -7.03 7.77 -13.34
N ALA A 192 -7.63 6.70 -13.86
CA ALA A 192 -7.36 5.33 -13.41
C ALA A 192 -5.89 4.91 -13.61
N MET A 193 -5.30 5.28 -14.76
CA MET A 193 -3.85 5.08 -15.01
C MET A 193 -3.00 5.89 -14.04
N SER A 194 -3.35 7.17 -13.82
CA SER A 194 -2.61 8.08 -12.94
C SER A 194 -2.64 7.60 -11.49
N ILE A 195 -3.80 7.15 -11.00
CA ILE A 195 -3.99 6.55 -9.68
C ILE A 195 -3.13 5.29 -9.53
N SER A 196 -3.14 4.40 -10.53
CA SER A 196 -2.35 3.16 -10.50
C SER A 196 -0.84 3.44 -10.46
N LEU A 197 -0.37 4.38 -11.29
CA LEU A 197 1.02 4.82 -11.32
C LEU A 197 1.43 5.48 -9.99
N ALA A 198 0.60 6.39 -9.47
CA ALA A 198 0.84 7.07 -8.21
C ALA A 198 0.91 6.06 -7.05
N GLY A 199 -0.01 5.09 -7.00
CA GLY A 199 0.02 4.01 -6.01
C GLY A 199 1.32 3.23 -6.04
N PHE A 200 1.76 2.80 -7.23
CA PHE A 200 3.04 2.11 -7.36
C PHE A 200 4.22 2.98 -6.88
N LEU A 201 4.31 4.23 -7.35
CA LEU A 201 5.40 5.15 -6.97
C LEU A 201 5.42 5.44 -5.46
N PHE A 202 4.27 5.69 -4.84
CA PHE A 202 4.20 5.99 -3.41
C PHE A 202 4.55 4.80 -2.53
N THR A 203 4.25 3.58 -2.96
CA THR A 203 4.69 2.38 -2.21
C THR A 203 6.20 2.19 -2.28
N LEU A 204 6.82 2.48 -3.43
CA LEU A 204 8.28 2.49 -3.56
C LEU A 204 8.90 3.57 -2.67
N LEU A 205 8.39 4.81 -2.76
CA LEU A 205 8.86 5.91 -1.91
C LEU A 205 8.69 5.60 -0.43
N GLY A 206 7.53 5.08 -0.02
CA GLY A 206 7.28 4.71 1.37
C GLY A 206 8.25 3.65 1.89
N LYS A 207 8.60 2.68 1.06
CA LYS A 207 9.62 1.67 1.38
C LYS A 207 11.01 2.29 1.55
N GLU A 208 11.41 3.18 0.65
CA GLU A 208 12.70 3.89 0.77
C GLU A 208 12.74 4.75 2.05
N MET A 209 11.66 5.46 2.37
CA MET A 209 11.57 6.26 3.61
C MET A 209 11.71 5.39 4.87
N LEU A 210 11.03 4.23 4.91
CA LEU A 210 11.11 3.30 6.04
C LEU A 210 12.50 2.64 6.15
N SER A 211 13.10 2.24 5.02
CA SER A 211 14.45 1.67 4.98
C SER A 211 15.49 2.65 5.52
N PHE A 212 15.43 3.91 5.07
CA PHE A 212 16.28 4.98 5.55
C PHE A 212 16.12 5.21 7.05
N SER A 213 14.88 5.24 7.54
CA SER A 213 14.58 5.40 8.97
C SER A 213 15.17 4.26 9.81
N VAL A 214 15.01 3.00 9.40
CA VAL A 214 15.57 1.84 10.12
C VAL A 214 17.11 1.88 10.11
N SER A 215 17.72 2.16 8.96
CA SER A 215 19.18 2.26 8.82
C SER A 215 19.75 3.36 9.73
N SER A 216 19.12 4.54 9.77
CA SER A 216 19.53 5.64 10.63
C SER A 216 19.47 5.28 12.12
N ASN A 217 18.41 4.58 12.56
CA ASN A 217 18.24 4.12 13.94
C ASN A 217 19.31 3.11 14.36
N ILE A 218 19.64 2.16 13.48
CA ILE A 218 20.71 1.18 13.72
C ILE A 218 22.06 1.90 13.87
N ARG A 219 22.35 2.83 12.95
CA ARG A 219 23.59 3.63 12.98
C ARG A 219 23.73 4.41 14.28
N GLN A 220 22.66 5.03 14.77
CA GLN A 220 22.68 5.74 16.06
C GLN A 220 22.92 4.81 17.25
N LYS A 221 22.31 3.62 17.27
CA LYS A 221 22.57 2.62 18.33
C LYS A 221 24.02 2.14 18.32
N LEU A 222 24.60 1.89 17.13
CA LEU A 222 26.01 1.50 17.00
C LEU A 222 26.96 2.59 17.48
N LEU A 223 26.69 3.86 17.14
CA LEU A 223 27.50 4.99 17.62
C LEU A 223 27.43 5.13 19.16
N LYS A 224 26.27 4.90 19.78
CA LYS A 224 26.14 4.90 21.25
C LYS A 224 26.92 3.75 21.91
N VAL A 225 26.96 2.57 21.29
CA VAL A 225 27.76 1.44 21.80
C VAL A 225 29.25 1.72 21.65
N SER A 226 29.68 2.26 20.51
CA SER A 226 31.08 2.64 20.27
C SER A 226 31.58 3.67 21.29
N ASN A 227 30.79 4.69 21.61
CA ASN A 227 31.15 5.72 22.59
C ASN A 227 31.11 5.23 24.05
N LYS A 228 30.57 4.04 24.34
CA LYS A 228 30.56 3.46 25.69
C LYS A 228 31.82 2.64 25.99
N HIS A 229 32.62 2.35 24.96
CA HIS A 229 33.85 1.55 25.05
C HIS A 229 35.12 2.39 24.80
N VAL A 230 34.99 3.71 24.78
CA VAL A 230 36.08 4.71 24.80
C VAL A 230 35.96 5.46 26.12
#